data_AF-A0A261SL34-F1
#
_entry.id   AF-A0A261SL34-F1
#
_cell.length_a   1.000
_cell.length_b   1.000
_cell.length_c   1.000
_cell.angle_alpha   90.00
_cell.angle_beta   90.00
_cell.angle_gamma   90.00
#
_symmetry.space_group_name_H-M   'P 1'
#
loop_
_entity.id
_entity.type
_entity.pdbx_description
1 polymer ?
#
loop_
_entity_poly.entity_id
_entity_poly.type
_entity_poly.pdbx_seq_one_letter_code
_entity_poly.pdbx_strand_id
1 'polypeptide(L)'
;MPLPPRPTLRPTVSIPSARLRWRGVLCTLIATLLAIGIGGALALWGERSQGATTAPAPTPTDARQDVYEKFPEPPATYDRAYARQRAADIAALGAALFKDKTLSASGQQSCASCHSPEHHYGPPNDLSVQLGGPDMKRAGVRAVPSLMYLQTVPPFSEHFIDSEEEGDNSTDAGPTGGLTWDGRVDRAGAQARIPLLDPLEMANPSISVVVGNVRKSPNADRLRALFGGHVFDTDEKAFNAITQALEYYQNDPKLFFPYSSKYDAAVRGIAKLTDQEMRGARLFEAEDKGNCASCHRFAVPGQLPIFNDFGLIALGLPRNPAIPANQNPAYFDEGLCGPLRKDLSDHPEYCGLFRSPTLRNVATRKTFFHNGVFHDLRQVVEWYVTRDTNPEKWYPRKADGTIAKFDDLPPGMHENVNMDPPFGGKPGDKPALTPEEIDDVVAFLNTLTDGYYDPAQPRAPVAAAPAAQAQPGSQAH
;
A
#
# COMPACT_ATOMS: atom_id res chain seq x y z
N MET A 1 -10.58 5.44 35.02
CA MET A 1 -10.73 4.18 35.78
C MET A 1 -9.74 3.18 35.19
N PRO A 2 -8.95 2.44 35.97
CA PRO A 2 -8.08 1.39 35.41
C PRO A 2 -8.88 0.10 35.19
N LEU A 3 -8.67 -0.54 34.04
CA LEU A 3 -9.22 -1.87 33.69
C LEU A 3 -8.37 -3.00 34.30
N PRO A 4 -8.93 -4.21 34.51
CA PRO A 4 -8.27 -5.30 35.22
C PRO A 4 -7.26 -6.08 34.34
N PRO A 5 -6.30 -6.82 34.94
CA PRO A 5 -5.28 -7.57 34.19
C PRO A 5 -5.80 -8.91 33.64
N ARG A 6 -5.29 -9.32 32.45
CA ARG A 6 -5.58 -10.60 31.77
C ARG A 6 -4.90 -11.81 32.47
N PRO A 7 -5.47 -13.03 32.39
CA PRO A 7 -4.90 -14.24 32.96
C PRO A 7 -3.90 -14.96 32.02
N THR A 8 -2.85 -15.54 32.60
CA THR A 8 -1.76 -16.26 31.91
C THR A 8 -2.12 -17.72 31.58
N LEU A 9 -1.90 -18.15 30.33
CA LEU A 9 -1.98 -19.56 29.89
C LEU A 9 -0.62 -20.28 30.04
N ARG A 10 -0.65 -21.59 30.32
CA ARG A 10 0.52 -22.48 30.50
C ARG A 10 0.93 -23.13 29.18
N PRO A 11 2.23 -23.45 28.96
CA PRO A 11 2.70 -24.02 27.70
C PRO A 11 2.60 -25.56 27.67
N THR A 12 2.29 -26.12 26.49
CA THR A 12 2.31 -27.55 26.18
C THR A 12 3.48 -27.94 25.27
N VAL A 13 4.30 -28.87 25.77
CA VAL A 13 5.07 -29.97 25.15
C VAL A 13 5.57 -29.84 23.69
N SER A 14 6.91 -29.82 23.56
CA SER A 14 7.71 -29.88 22.33
C SER A 14 7.98 -31.31 21.80
N ILE A 15 8.08 -31.49 20.47
CA ILE A 15 8.58 -32.70 19.77
C ILE A 15 9.74 -32.31 18.82
N PRO A 16 10.80 -33.13 18.64
CA PRO A 16 12.11 -32.66 18.17
C PRO A 16 12.38 -32.82 16.66
N SER A 17 13.26 -31.96 16.13
CA SER A 17 13.74 -31.93 14.75
C SER A 17 14.99 -32.80 14.51
N ALA A 18 15.05 -33.45 13.34
CA ALA A 18 16.14 -34.32 12.91
C ALA A 18 17.19 -33.54 12.08
N ARG A 19 18.47 -33.78 12.41
CA ARG A 19 19.66 -33.16 11.81
C ARG A 19 20.12 -33.88 10.54
N LEU A 20 20.47 -33.14 9.48
CA LEU A 20 21.17 -33.68 8.31
C LEU A 20 22.68 -33.34 8.37
N ARG A 21 23.53 -34.37 8.21
CA ARG A 21 24.98 -34.35 8.45
C ARG A 21 25.76 -34.00 7.19
N TRP A 22 26.73 -33.10 7.34
CA TRP A 22 27.85 -32.86 6.43
C TRP A 22 28.79 -34.08 6.33
N ARG A 23 29.29 -34.35 5.12
CA ARG A 23 30.50 -35.15 4.86
C ARG A 23 31.37 -34.43 3.83
N GLY A 24 32.61 -34.13 4.19
CA GLY A 24 33.64 -33.63 3.29
C GLY A 24 34.59 -34.73 2.80
N VAL A 25 35.73 -34.27 2.24
CA VAL A 25 36.94 -34.98 1.75
C VAL A 25 36.89 -35.16 0.22
N LEU A 26 37.83 -34.64 -0.61
CA LEU A 26 39.28 -34.92 -0.65
C LEU A 26 40.06 -33.92 -1.57
N CYS A 27 41.18 -33.38 -1.05
CA CYS A 27 42.56 -33.22 -1.59
C CYS A 27 42.99 -32.37 -2.84
N THR A 28 43.85 -31.38 -2.52
CA THR A 28 45.25 -31.10 -2.97
C THR A 28 45.70 -31.21 -4.43
N LEU A 29 46.26 -30.09 -4.92
CA LEU A 29 47.39 -29.85 -5.86
C LEU A 29 47.02 -28.60 -6.68
N ILE A 30 47.58 -27.41 -6.47
CA ILE A 30 48.79 -26.90 -7.12
C ILE A 30 49.12 -25.57 -6.42
N ALA A 31 50.14 -25.57 -5.57
CA ALA A 31 50.72 -24.38 -4.94
C ALA A 31 52.24 -24.49 -4.99
N THR A 32 52.79 -24.41 -6.20
CA THR A 32 54.23 -24.23 -6.46
C THR A 32 54.38 -23.85 -7.93
N LEU A 33 54.37 -22.54 -8.25
CA LEU A 33 54.93 -21.94 -9.49
C LEU A 33 54.74 -20.40 -9.51
N LEU A 34 55.00 -19.72 -8.39
CA LEU A 34 54.89 -18.25 -8.31
C LEU A 34 55.97 -17.68 -7.39
N ALA A 35 57.23 -18.05 -7.65
CA ALA A 35 58.37 -17.50 -6.89
C ALA A 35 59.73 -17.64 -7.60
N ILE A 36 59.83 -17.60 -8.93
CA ILE A 36 61.12 -17.32 -9.64
C ILE A 36 60.79 -16.61 -10.95
N GLY A 37 61.22 -15.36 -11.10
CA GLY A 37 60.96 -14.55 -12.31
C GLY A 37 61.12 -13.04 -12.13
N ILE A 38 61.36 -12.58 -10.89
CA ILE A 38 61.88 -11.24 -10.62
C ILE A 38 63.42 -11.35 -10.66
N GLY A 39 64.04 -10.99 -11.78
CA GLY A 39 65.51 -10.96 -11.86
C GLY A 39 66.15 -11.14 -13.24
N GLY A 40 65.53 -10.68 -14.34
CA GLY A 40 66.12 -10.90 -15.67
C GLY A 40 65.72 -9.96 -16.81
N ALA A 41 65.00 -8.85 -16.55
CA ALA A 41 64.52 -7.95 -17.61
C ALA A 41 64.82 -6.46 -17.35
N LEU A 42 65.89 -6.17 -16.58
CA LEU A 42 66.33 -4.79 -16.26
C LEU A 42 67.63 -4.38 -16.96
N ALA A 43 68.09 -5.09 -18.00
CA ALA A 43 69.41 -4.83 -18.60
C ALA A 43 69.50 -4.81 -20.14
N LEU A 44 68.38 -4.75 -20.88
CA LEU A 44 68.43 -4.77 -22.37
C LEU A 44 67.48 -3.79 -23.08
N TRP A 45 66.99 -2.75 -22.39
CA TRP A 45 66.23 -1.65 -23.01
C TRP A 45 66.85 -0.27 -22.77
N GLY A 46 68.16 -0.25 -22.53
CA GLY A 46 68.97 0.97 -22.51
C GLY A 46 69.79 1.09 -23.79
N GLU A 47 69.15 1.29 -24.95
CA GLU A 47 69.83 1.69 -26.20
C GLU A 47 68.82 1.97 -27.34
N ARG A 48 67.89 2.90 -27.13
CA ARG A 48 67.20 3.56 -28.27
C ARG A 48 66.58 4.90 -27.89
N SER A 49 67.42 5.85 -27.51
CA SER A 49 67.01 7.23 -27.28
C SER A 49 67.97 8.20 -27.95
N GLN A 50 68.03 8.19 -29.28
CA GLN A 50 68.53 9.31 -30.08
C GLN A 50 67.69 9.40 -31.36
N GLY A 51 67.00 10.53 -31.53
CA GLY A 51 66.35 10.90 -32.80
C GLY A 51 64.83 10.99 -32.79
N ALA A 52 64.25 11.95 -32.06
CA ALA A 52 62.94 12.52 -32.40
C ALA A 52 62.84 13.94 -31.83
N THR A 53 62.98 14.93 -32.70
CA THR A 53 62.67 16.34 -32.43
C THR A 53 61.20 16.47 -32.04
N THR A 54 60.93 16.99 -30.84
CA THR A 54 59.58 17.31 -30.34
C THR A 54 59.02 18.54 -31.06
N ALA A 55 58.00 18.35 -31.90
CA ALA A 55 57.07 19.43 -32.21
C ALA A 55 56.23 19.72 -30.95
N PRO A 56 55.90 21.00 -30.63
CA PRO A 56 55.05 21.30 -29.49
C PRO A 56 53.64 20.75 -29.73
N ALA A 57 53.10 20.06 -28.72
CA ALA A 57 51.72 19.58 -28.74
C ALA A 57 50.75 20.78 -28.80
N PRO A 58 49.65 20.70 -29.57
CA PRO A 58 48.62 21.73 -29.55
C PRO A 58 48.03 21.82 -28.14
N THR A 59 48.00 23.03 -27.59
CA THR A 59 47.35 23.35 -26.32
C THR A 59 45.88 22.95 -26.40
N PRO A 60 45.35 22.12 -25.48
CA PRO A 60 43.92 21.84 -25.46
C PRO A 60 43.17 23.15 -25.23
N THR A 61 42.38 23.59 -26.20
CA THR A 61 41.45 24.70 -26.02
C THR A 61 40.50 24.37 -24.88
N ASP A 62 40.35 25.37 -24.02
CA ASP A 62 39.60 25.47 -22.78
C ASP A 62 38.07 25.32 -22.94
N ALA A 63 37.64 24.20 -23.52
CA ALA A 63 36.21 23.87 -23.68
C ALA A 63 35.73 22.83 -22.65
N ARG A 64 36.62 22.34 -21.78
CA ARG A 64 36.30 21.35 -20.73
C ARG A 64 36.10 21.97 -19.34
N GLN A 65 36.43 23.25 -19.12
CA GLN A 65 36.23 23.92 -17.83
C GLN A 65 34.83 24.55 -17.67
N ASP A 66 34.15 24.91 -18.77
CA ASP A 66 32.83 25.59 -18.74
C ASP A 66 31.68 24.73 -18.15
N VAL A 67 31.74 23.41 -18.25
CA VAL A 67 30.67 22.55 -17.71
C VAL A 67 30.70 22.51 -16.17
N TYR A 68 31.88 22.62 -15.55
CA TYR A 68 32.00 22.54 -14.10
C TYR A 68 31.59 23.84 -13.39
N GLU A 69 31.81 24.99 -14.02
CA GLU A 69 31.41 26.31 -13.48
C GLU A 69 29.89 26.58 -13.58
N LYS A 70 29.18 25.81 -14.41
CA LYS A 70 27.71 25.86 -14.54
C LYS A 70 26.98 24.94 -13.58
N PHE A 71 27.69 24.05 -12.86
CA PHE A 71 27.04 23.31 -11.78
C PHE A 71 26.84 24.25 -10.60
N PRO A 72 25.63 24.29 -10.01
CA PRO A 72 25.46 24.95 -8.73
C PRO A 72 26.46 24.36 -7.75
N GLU A 73 27.21 25.21 -7.04
CA GLU A 73 28.14 24.74 -6.02
C GLU A 73 27.38 23.83 -5.05
N PRO A 74 27.88 22.61 -4.78
CA PRO A 74 27.27 21.76 -3.77
C PRO A 74 27.21 22.56 -2.45
N PRO A 75 26.10 22.45 -1.69
CA PRO A 75 25.98 23.17 -0.43
C PRO A 75 27.21 22.90 0.43
N ALA A 76 27.75 23.96 1.03
CA ALA A 76 28.97 23.90 1.84
C ALA A 76 28.91 22.84 2.95
N THR A 77 27.71 22.42 3.36
CA THR A 77 27.47 21.31 4.28
C THR A 77 26.24 20.49 3.89
N TYR A 78 26.41 19.18 3.67
CA TYR A 78 25.31 18.21 3.62
C TYR A 78 24.80 17.92 5.04
N ASP A 79 24.10 18.89 5.62
CA ASP A 79 23.52 18.76 6.96
C ASP A 79 22.06 18.26 6.93
N ARG A 80 21.48 18.07 8.11
CA ARG A 80 20.09 17.63 8.26
C ARG A 80 19.08 18.65 7.71
N ALA A 81 19.41 19.94 7.71
CA ALA A 81 18.51 20.98 7.21
C ALA A 81 18.45 20.92 5.68
N TYR A 82 19.61 20.79 5.02
CA TYR A 82 19.69 20.57 3.58
C TYR A 82 18.95 19.30 3.16
N ALA A 83 19.16 18.17 3.85
CA ALA A 83 18.47 16.91 3.53
C ALA A 83 16.94 17.04 3.62
N ARG A 84 16.43 17.72 4.66
CA ARG A 84 14.98 17.99 4.82
C ARG A 84 14.44 18.90 3.73
N GLN A 85 15.15 19.98 3.40
CA GLN A 85 14.74 20.90 2.35
C GLN A 85 14.69 20.18 1.00
N ARG A 86 15.72 19.40 0.68
CA ARG A 86 15.78 18.60 -0.54
C ARG A 86 14.63 17.59 -0.62
N ALA A 87 14.31 16.90 0.48
CA ALA A 87 13.16 16.00 0.54
C ALA A 87 11.84 16.75 0.30
N ALA A 88 11.68 17.94 0.87
CA ALA A 88 10.51 18.80 0.64
C ALA A 88 10.42 19.27 -0.82
N ASP A 89 11.54 19.62 -1.46
CA ASP A 89 11.56 20.02 -2.88
C ASP A 89 11.18 18.86 -3.81
N ILE A 90 11.64 17.64 -3.50
CA ILE A 90 11.25 16.41 -4.22
C ILE A 90 9.76 16.12 -4.00
N ALA A 91 9.27 16.22 -2.76
CA ALA A 91 7.84 16.04 -2.47
C ALA A 91 6.98 17.09 -3.20
N ALA A 92 7.44 18.34 -3.29
CA ALA A 92 6.75 19.39 -4.05
C ALA A 92 6.77 19.12 -5.56
N LEU A 93 7.78 18.43 -6.09
CA LEU A 93 7.76 17.96 -7.48
C LEU A 93 6.77 16.81 -7.64
N GLY A 94 6.76 15.86 -6.70
CA GLY A 94 5.76 14.79 -6.65
C GLY A 94 4.33 15.33 -6.60
N ALA A 95 4.06 16.36 -5.80
CA ALA A 95 2.76 17.02 -5.71
C ALA A 95 2.30 17.60 -7.06
N ALA A 96 3.24 18.19 -7.82
CA ALA A 96 2.94 18.70 -9.16
C ALA A 96 2.63 17.57 -10.13
N LEU A 97 3.44 16.51 -10.13
CA LEU A 97 3.23 15.31 -10.97
C LEU A 97 1.93 14.58 -10.63
N PHE A 98 1.56 14.51 -9.34
CA PHE A 98 0.36 13.84 -8.86
C PHE A 98 -0.94 14.42 -9.46
N LYS A 99 -0.91 15.71 -9.83
CA LYS A 99 -2.03 16.45 -10.45
C LYS A 99 -1.86 16.63 -11.96
N ASP A 100 -0.76 16.14 -12.54
CA ASP A 100 -0.41 16.34 -13.94
C ASP A 100 -1.16 15.34 -14.83
N LYS A 101 -2.17 15.83 -15.55
CA LYS A 101 -2.97 15.01 -16.47
C LYS A 101 -2.22 14.62 -17.74
N THR A 102 -1.11 15.28 -18.07
CA THR A 102 -0.30 14.91 -19.22
C THR A 102 0.43 13.59 -19.01
N LEU A 103 0.44 13.06 -17.77
CA LEU A 103 0.96 11.75 -17.47
C LEU A 103 0.04 10.60 -17.90
N SER A 104 -1.18 10.86 -18.38
CA SER A 104 -2.04 9.82 -18.96
C SER A 104 -2.07 9.89 -20.48
N ALA A 105 -2.27 8.74 -21.11
CA ALA A 105 -2.45 8.65 -22.57
C ALA A 105 -3.68 9.44 -23.05
N SER A 106 -4.71 9.55 -22.20
CA SER A 106 -5.91 10.34 -22.47
C SER A 106 -5.70 11.86 -22.35
N GLY A 107 -4.66 12.31 -21.64
CA GLY A 107 -4.47 13.71 -21.25
C GLY A 107 -5.53 14.24 -20.28
N GLN A 108 -6.41 13.38 -19.75
CA GLN A 108 -7.61 13.76 -18.99
C GLN A 108 -7.57 13.33 -17.51
N GLN A 109 -6.71 12.38 -17.16
CA GLN A 109 -6.60 11.84 -15.80
C GLN A 109 -5.21 12.04 -15.20
N SER A 110 -5.17 12.25 -13.90
CA SER A 110 -3.95 12.29 -13.07
C SER A 110 -4.13 11.34 -11.88
N CYS A 111 -3.13 11.19 -11.02
CA CYS A 111 -3.29 10.44 -9.77
C CYS A 111 -4.44 11.01 -8.93
N ALA A 112 -4.56 12.34 -8.87
CA ALA A 112 -5.62 13.04 -8.14
C ALA A 112 -7.04 12.82 -8.70
N SER A 113 -7.19 12.30 -9.91
CA SER A 113 -8.50 11.96 -10.49
C SER A 113 -9.15 10.78 -9.77
N CYS A 114 -8.34 9.84 -9.27
CA CYS A 114 -8.78 8.66 -8.54
C CYS A 114 -8.47 8.75 -7.03
N HIS A 115 -7.47 9.55 -6.64
CA HIS A 115 -7.03 9.74 -5.27
C HIS A 115 -7.16 11.22 -4.87
N SER A 116 -8.39 11.65 -4.57
CA SER A 116 -8.72 13.04 -4.31
C SER A 116 -8.28 13.48 -2.91
N PRO A 117 -7.48 14.55 -2.78
CA PRO A 117 -7.12 15.11 -1.47
C PRO A 117 -8.35 15.47 -0.61
N GLU A 118 -9.43 15.91 -1.24
CA GLU A 118 -10.71 16.27 -0.59
C GLU A 118 -11.47 15.05 -0.03
N HIS A 119 -11.09 13.85 -0.46
CA HIS A 119 -11.67 12.57 -0.03
C HIS A 119 -10.60 11.67 0.59
N HIS A 120 -9.68 12.26 1.36
CA HIS A 120 -8.62 11.52 2.08
C HIS A 120 -7.79 10.62 1.15
N TYR A 121 -7.47 11.13 -0.04
CA TYR A 121 -6.76 10.41 -1.12
C TYR A 121 -7.43 9.08 -1.55
N GLY A 122 -8.73 8.94 -1.30
CA GLY A 122 -9.59 7.91 -1.87
C GLY A 122 -10.35 8.40 -3.11
N PRO A 123 -11.23 7.56 -3.67
CA PRO A 123 -12.05 7.91 -4.83
C PRO A 123 -13.01 9.06 -4.52
N PRO A 124 -13.19 10.03 -5.44
CA PRO A 124 -14.07 11.18 -5.24
C PRO A 124 -15.56 10.88 -5.45
N ASN A 125 -15.90 9.64 -5.81
CA ASN A 125 -17.23 9.21 -6.21
C ASN A 125 -17.57 7.83 -5.61
N ASP A 126 -18.76 7.33 -5.92
CA ASP A 126 -19.32 6.06 -5.49
C ASP A 126 -19.17 4.95 -6.55
N LEU A 127 -18.33 5.12 -7.57
CA LEU A 127 -18.10 4.07 -8.54
C LEU A 127 -17.43 2.86 -7.86
N SER A 128 -17.89 1.65 -8.18
CA SER A 128 -17.23 0.42 -7.71
C SER A 128 -15.78 0.33 -8.19
N VAL A 129 -15.54 0.74 -9.44
CA VAL A 129 -14.22 0.80 -10.09
C VAL A 129 -14.13 2.07 -10.92
N GLN A 130 -12.96 2.70 -10.96
CA GLN A 130 -12.77 3.94 -11.73
C GLN A 130 -12.65 3.66 -13.23
N LEU A 131 -13.01 4.67 -14.02
CA LEU A 131 -12.81 4.66 -15.47
C LEU A 131 -11.47 5.29 -15.83
N GLY A 132 -10.78 4.68 -16.79
CA GLY A 132 -9.55 5.17 -17.39
C GLY A 132 -9.41 4.68 -18.83
N GLY A 133 -8.19 4.37 -19.24
CA GLY A 133 -7.87 4.07 -20.63
C GLY A 133 -7.58 5.33 -21.45
N PRO A 134 -7.16 5.15 -22.72
CA PRO A 134 -6.83 6.27 -23.62
C PRO A 134 -8.02 7.20 -23.92
N ASP A 135 -9.25 6.75 -23.70
CA ASP A 135 -10.49 7.48 -23.97
C ASP A 135 -11.40 7.65 -22.73
N MET A 136 -10.91 7.33 -21.53
CA MET A 136 -11.66 7.40 -20.25
C MET A 136 -12.90 6.48 -20.17
N LYS A 137 -12.96 5.40 -20.97
CA LYS A 137 -14.13 4.49 -21.01
C LYS A 137 -13.86 3.09 -20.46
N ARG A 138 -12.62 2.76 -20.10
CA ARG A 138 -12.27 1.41 -19.62
C ARG A 138 -12.40 1.37 -18.11
N ALA A 139 -13.16 0.42 -17.60
CA ALA A 139 -13.26 0.20 -16.15
C ALA A 139 -12.05 -0.58 -15.64
N GLY A 140 -11.54 -0.19 -14.47
CA GLY A 140 -10.63 -1.02 -13.69
C GLY A 140 -11.30 -2.30 -13.18
N VAL A 141 -10.51 -3.15 -12.52
CA VAL A 141 -10.99 -4.42 -11.94
C VAL A 141 -11.04 -4.42 -10.42
N ARG A 142 -10.53 -3.37 -9.77
CA ARG A 142 -10.58 -3.18 -8.32
C ARG A 142 -10.99 -1.76 -7.95
N ALA A 143 -11.65 -1.61 -6.82
CA ALA A 143 -11.94 -0.34 -6.19
C ALA A 143 -10.63 0.38 -5.82
N VAL A 144 -10.65 1.71 -5.88
CA VAL A 144 -9.48 2.51 -5.54
C VAL A 144 -9.37 2.66 -4.02
N PRO A 145 -8.26 2.24 -3.38
CA PRO A 145 -8.06 2.45 -1.95
C PRO A 145 -7.61 3.89 -1.66
N SER A 146 -7.69 4.32 -0.40
CA SER A 146 -7.01 5.54 0.06
C SER A 146 -5.49 5.35 0.03
N LEU A 147 -4.75 6.42 -0.29
CA LEU A 147 -3.28 6.45 -0.18
C LEU A 147 -2.78 6.87 1.22
N MET A 148 -3.68 7.20 2.15
CA MET A 148 -3.29 7.62 3.50
C MET A 148 -2.84 6.42 4.35
N TYR A 149 -1.92 6.70 5.28
CA TYR A 149 -1.39 5.74 6.25
C TYR A 149 -0.66 4.51 5.65
N LEU A 150 -0.07 4.65 4.46
CA LEU A 150 0.70 3.57 3.82
C LEU A 150 2.18 3.51 4.23
N GLN A 151 2.71 4.55 4.89
CA GLN A 151 4.14 4.68 5.22
C GLN A 151 4.68 3.62 6.18
N THR A 152 3.80 2.98 6.95
CA THR A 152 4.15 1.93 7.91
C THR A 152 3.89 0.52 7.37
N VAL A 153 3.36 0.38 6.15
CA VAL A 153 3.11 -0.93 5.55
C VAL A 153 4.47 -1.60 5.30
N PRO A 154 4.74 -2.78 5.89
CA PRO A 154 6.00 -3.46 5.65
C PRO A 154 6.09 -3.95 4.20
N PRO A 155 7.29 -4.20 3.68
CA PRO A 155 7.45 -4.98 2.45
C PRO A 155 6.72 -6.33 2.56
N PHE A 156 6.29 -6.85 1.43
CA PHE A 156 5.60 -8.13 1.39
C PHE A 156 6.48 -9.25 1.92
N SER A 157 5.90 -10.10 2.75
CA SER A 157 6.49 -11.36 3.20
C SER A 157 5.40 -12.43 3.23
N GLU A 158 5.70 -13.63 2.75
CA GLU A 158 4.81 -14.80 2.89
C GLU A 158 4.73 -15.29 4.34
N HIS A 159 5.77 -15.02 5.12
CA HIS A 159 5.89 -15.43 6.51
C HIS A 159 6.03 -14.21 7.40
N PHE A 160 5.09 -13.99 8.30
CA PHE A 160 5.18 -12.94 9.31
C PHE A 160 5.11 -13.54 10.70
N ILE A 161 6.20 -13.37 11.43
CA ILE A 161 6.31 -13.81 12.80
C ILE A 161 6.23 -12.55 13.66
N ASP A 162 5.11 -12.38 14.35
CA ASP A 162 4.89 -11.24 15.24
C ASP A 162 5.77 -11.39 16.49
N SER A 163 6.99 -10.87 16.40
CA SER A 163 8.00 -11.06 17.44
C SER A 163 7.73 -10.27 18.73
N GLU A 164 6.79 -9.31 18.71
CA GLU A 164 6.66 -8.32 19.78
C GLU A 164 5.58 -8.63 20.81
N GLU A 165 4.51 -9.37 20.48
CA GLU A 165 3.36 -9.52 21.39
C GLU A 165 3.32 -10.83 22.19
N GLU A 166 3.86 -11.95 21.66
CA GLU A 166 3.84 -13.23 22.38
C GLU A 166 5.23 -13.74 22.81
N GLY A 167 6.32 -13.19 22.28
CA GLY A 167 7.67 -13.76 22.43
C GLY A 167 7.78 -15.20 21.90
N ASP A 168 6.71 -15.68 21.26
CA ASP A 168 6.57 -16.99 20.64
C ASP A 168 6.70 -16.82 19.13
N ASN A 169 7.93 -16.96 18.65
CA ASN A 169 8.23 -16.94 17.23
C ASN A 169 7.80 -18.25 16.50
N SER A 170 6.95 -19.09 17.13
CA SER A 170 6.50 -20.36 16.54
C SER A 170 5.23 -20.24 15.70
N THR A 171 4.48 -19.14 15.82
CA THR A 171 3.25 -18.91 15.05
C THR A 171 3.55 -18.00 13.86
N ASP A 172 3.44 -18.56 12.66
CA ASP A 172 3.44 -17.81 11.41
C ASP A 172 2.03 -17.25 11.17
N ALA A 173 1.90 -15.93 11.10
CA ALA A 173 0.65 -15.23 10.81
C ALA A 173 0.32 -15.23 9.30
N GLY A 174 1.19 -15.81 8.47
CA GLY A 174 1.01 -15.91 7.02
C GLY A 174 1.37 -14.61 6.28
N PRO A 175 0.87 -14.45 5.04
CA PRO A 175 1.25 -13.35 4.18
C PRO A 175 0.89 -11.98 4.77
N THR A 176 1.86 -11.07 4.76
CA THR A 176 1.70 -9.69 5.26
C THR A 176 2.32 -8.68 4.30
N GLY A 177 1.89 -7.43 4.44
CA GLY A 177 2.56 -6.29 3.85
C GLY A 177 2.34 -6.16 2.34
N GLY A 178 3.23 -5.38 1.73
CA GLY A 178 3.10 -4.95 0.35
C GLY A 178 1.97 -3.92 0.17
N LEU A 179 2.09 -3.11 -0.86
CA LEU A 179 1.09 -2.13 -1.26
C LEU A 179 0.12 -2.73 -2.29
N THR A 180 -0.93 -1.96 -2.60
CA THR A 180 -2.12 -2.40 -3.36
C THR A 180 -3.00 -3.37 -2.58
N TRP A 181 -3.98 -3.99 -3.24
CA TRP A 181 -4.89 -4.97 -2.64
C TRP A 181 -4.30 -6.38 -2.53
N ASP A 182 -3.30 -6.74 -3.34
CA ASP A 182 -2.69 -8.09 -3.38
C ASP A 182 -1.20 -8.10 -2.97
N GLY A 183 -0.73 -7.00 -2.36
CA GLY A 183 0.63 -6.89 -1.84
C GLY A 183 1.75 -6.92 -2.88
N ARG A 184 1.46 -6.76 -4.18
CA ARG A 184 2.44 -7.04 -5.27
C ARG A 184 3.63 -6.08 -5.41
N VAL A 185 3.74 -5.03 -4.60
CA VAL A 185 4.85 -4.05 -4.65
C VAL A 185 5.12 -3.43 -3.27
N ASP A 186 6.38 -3.15 -2.94
CA ASP A 186 6.76 -2.80 -1.55
C ASP A 186 6.94 -1.30 -1.27
N ARG A 187 6.83 -0.44 -2.28
CA ARG A 187 7.06 1.00 -2.12
C ARG A 187 6.21 1.84 -3.06
N ALA A 188 5.89 3.06 -2.64
CA ALA A 188 4.97 3.92 -3.38
C ALA A 188 5.46 4.26 -4.79
N GLY A 189 6.77 4.32 -5.05
CA GLY A 189 7.29 4.51 -6.41
C GLY A 189 7.06 3.30 -7.32
N ALA A 190 7.17 2.08 -6.78
CA ALA A 190 6.83 0.86 -7.51
C ALA A 190 5.31 0.76 -7.73
N GLN A 191 4.51 1.15 -6.73
CA GLN A 191 3.07 1.27 -6.88
C GLN A 191 2.68 2.29 -7.95
N ALA A 192 3.33 3.46 -8.01
CA ALA A 192 3.04 4.51 -8.98
C ALA A 192 3.33 4.10 -10.43
N ARG A 193 4.20 3.11 -10.65
CA ARG A 193 4.44 2.54 -11.99
C ARG A 193 3.20 1.87 -12.56
N ILE A 194 2.40 1.21 -11.72
CA ILE A 194 1.23 0.45 -12.13
C ILE A 194 0.21 1.34 -12.85
N PRO A 195 -0.39 2.38 -12.21
CA PRO A 195 -1.42 3.20 -12.85
C PRO A 195 -0.91 3.89 -14.11
N LEU A 196 0.37 4.30 -14.13
CA LEU A 196 0.98 4.96 -15.29
C LEU A 196 0.97 4.08 -16.54
N LEU A 197 1.11 2.76 -16.40
CA LEU A 197 1.24 1.82 -17.52
C LEU A 197 0.02 0.91 -17.70
N ASP A 198 -0.88 0.81 -16.73
CA ASP A 198 -2.05 -0.05 -16.81
C ASP A 198 -3.02 0.45 -17.91
N PRO A 199 -3.39 -0.40 -18.89
CA PRO A 199 -4.26 -0.02 -20.01
C PRO A 199 -5.71 0.28 -19.61
N LEU A 200 -6.12 -0.05 -18.39
CA LEU A 200 -7.42 0.29 -17.79
C LEU A 200 -7.36 1.58 -16.98
N GLU A 201 -6.15 2.06 -16.66
CA GLU A 201 -5.92 3.28 -15.88
C GLU A 201 -5.31 4.39 -16.74
N MET A 202 -4.06 4.82 -16.54
CA MET A 202 -3.49 5.96 -17.28
C MET A 202 -3.02 5.57 -18.69
N ALA A 203 -2.92 4.26 -18.97
CA ALA A 203 -2.82 3.67 -20.29
C ALA A 203 -1.65 4.15 -21.17
N ASN A 204 -0.53 4.57 -20.58
CA ASN A 204 0.66 4.83 -21.38
C ASN A 204 1.23 3.51 -21.91
N PRO A 205 1.60 3.44 -23.20
CA PRO A 205 2.10 2.19 -23.79
C PRO A 205 3.51 1.83 -23.32
N SER A 206 4.28 2.77 -22.77
CA SER A 206 5.62 2.55 -22.25
C SER A 206 6.09 3.68 -21.32
N ILE A 207 7.16 3.41 -20.55
CA ILE A 207 7.81 4.43 -19.73
C ILE A 207 8.35 5.60 -20.57
N SER A 208 8.75 5.35 -21.82
CA SER A 208 9.27 6.38 -22.73
C SER A 208 8.24 7.46 -23.04
N VAL A 209 6.95 7.10 -23.11
CA VAL A 209 5.88 8.09 -23.31
C VAL A 209 5.74 8.99 -22.09
N VAL A 210 5.70 8.41 -20.90
CA VAL A 210 5.63 9.17 -19.63
C VAL A 210 6.82 10.11 -19.48
N VAL A 211 8.03 9.60 -19.72
CA VAL A 211 9.28 10.40 -19.69
C VAL A 211 9.25 11.50 -20.74
N GLY A 212 8.78 11.20 -21.96
CA GLY A 212 8.64 12.17 -23.03
C GLY A 212 7.69 13.31 -22.67
N ASN A 213 6.60 13.02 -21.96
CA ASN A 213 5.65 14.03 -21.50
C ASN A 213 6.27 14.92 -20.40
N VAL A 214 6.93 14.33 -19.40
CA VAL A 214 7.63 15.10 -18.36
C VAL A 214 8.79 15.93 -18.94
N ARG A 215 9.52 15.40 -19.92
CA ARG A 215 10.61 16.13 -20.60
C ARG A 215 10.11 17.38 -21.33
N LYS A 216 8.85 17.39 -21.79
CA LYS A 216 8.20 18.53 -22.46
C LYS A 216 7.45 19.45 -21.49
N SER A 217 7.30 19.06 -20.22
CA SER A 217 6.56 19.82 -19.24
C SER A 217 7.47 20.79 -18.46
N PRO A 218 6.89 21.79 -17.76
CA PRO A 218 7.65 22.68 -16.89
C PRO A 218 8.41 21.96 -15.75
N ASN A 219 8.12 20.68 -15.50
CA ASN A 219 8.78 19.89 -14.47
C ASN A 219 10.14 19.34 -14.91
N ALA A 220 10.51 19.41 -16.19
CA ALA A 220 11.77 18.87 -16.69
C ALA A 220 13.00 19.47 -15.99
N ASP A 221 13.03 20.80 -15.81
CA ASP A 221 14.18 21.47 -15.20
C ASP A 221 14.23 21.24 -13.69
N ARG A 222 13.07 21.11 -13.04
CA ARG A 222 12.99 20.67 -11.63
C ARG A 222 13.54 19.26 -11.47
N LEU A 223 13.22 18.35 -12.40
CA LEU A 223 13.75 16.99 -12.40
C LEU A 223 15.28 16.98 -12.56
N ARG A 224 15.83 17.79 -13.49
CA ARG A 224 17.30 17.94 -13.65
C ARG A 224 17.96 18.52 -12.40
N ALA A 225 17.38 19.56 -11.80
CA ALA A 225 17.94 20.20 -10.62
C ALA A 225 17.95 19.24 -9.41
N LEU A 226 16.88 18.45 -9.24
CA LEU A 226 16.75 17.56 -8.10
C LEU A 226 17.44 16.21 -8.30
N PHE A 227 17.45 15.63 -9.49
CA PHE A 227 17.99 14.29 -9.74
C PHE A 227 19.28 14.28 -10.58
N GLY A 228 19.79 15.45 -10.96
CA GLY A 228 21.00 15.64 -11.75
C GLY A 228 20.72 15.91 -13.23
N GLY A 229 21.59 16.68 -13.88
CA GLY A 229 21.43 17.08 -15.29
C GLY A 229 21.30 15.91 -16.29
N HIS A 230 21.85 14.75 -15.91
CA HIS A 230 21.84 13.48 -16.65
C HIS A 230 20.60 12.60 -16.41
N VAL A 231 19.59 13.10 -15.69
CA VAL A 231 18.38 12.33 -15.38
C VAL A 231 17.64 11.86 -16.64
N PHE A 232 17.75 12.60 -17.74
CA PHE A 232 17.11 12.27 -19.02
C PHE A 232 18.00 11.50 -20.01
N ASP A 233 19.21 11.07 -19.61
CA ASP A 233 20.11 10.28 -20.47
C ASP A 233 19.49 8.93 -20.86
N THR A 234 18.68 8.35 -19.97
CA THR A 234 17.88 7.16 -20.25
C THR A 234 16.47 7.31 -19.70
N ASP A 235 15.50 6.68 -20.36
CA ASP A 235 14.10 6.73 -19.90
C ASP A 235 13.94 6.05 -18.54
N GLU A 236 14.73 5.01 -18.25
CA GLU A 236 14.71 4.34 -16.95
C GLU A 236 15.14 5.26 -15.80
N LYS A 237 16.21 6.06 -15.98
CA LYS A 237 16.64 7.04 -14.97
C LYS A 237 15.57 8.09 -14.72
N ALA A 238 14.99 8.64 -15.79
CA ALA A 238 13.94 9.65 -15.69
C ALA A 238 12.67 9.08 -15.05
N PHE A 239 12.24 7.88 -15.45
CA PHE A 239 11.06 7.23 -14.90
C PHE A 239 11.23 6.90 -13.41
N ASN A 240 12.42 6.46 -12.99
CA ASN A 240 12.73 6.24 -11.58
C ASN A 240 12.71 7.56 -10.79
N ALA A 241 13.22 8.65 -11.34
CA ALA A 241 13.13 9.98 -10.71
C ALA A 241 11.66 10.46 -10.58
N ILE A 242 10.84 10.27 -11.61
CA ILE A 242 9.40 10.61 -11.61
C ILE A 242 8.65 9.84 -10.52
N THR A 243 8.81 8.52 -10.48
CA THR A 243 8.14 7.67 -9.48
C THR A 243 8.69 7.90 -8.06
N GLN A 244 9.98 8.19 -7.91
CA GLN A 244 10.56 8.60 -6.63
C GLN A 244 9.99 9.94 -6.15
N ALA A 245 9.78 10.92 -7.02
CA ALA A 245 9.14 12.18 -6.62
C ALA A 245 7.71 11.94 -6.10
N LEU A 246 6.92 11.09 -6.77
CA LEU A 246 5.58 10.69 -6.31
C LEU A 246 5.61 9.96 -4.96
N GLU A 247 6.63 9.14 -4.73
CA GLU A 247 6.86 8.44 -3.45
C GLU A 247 7.16 9.43 -2.31
N TYR A 248 8.00 10.44 -2.56
CA TYR A 248 8.27 11.49 -1.55
C TYR A 248 7.02 12.31 -1.22
N TYR A 249 6.18 12.61 -2.21
CA TYR A 249 4.91 13.30 -1.96
C TYR A 249 3.98 12.47 -1.06
N GLN A 250 3.83 11.18 -1.36
CA GLN A 250 3.00 10.24 -0.57
C GLN A 250 3.56 9.97 0.83
N ASN A 251 4.81 10.33 1.10
CA ASN A 251 5.44 10.26 2.42
C ASN A 251 5.39 11.59 3.19
N ASP A 252 4.63 12.60 2.73
CA ASP A 252 4.43 13.82 3.50
C ASP A 252 3.54 13.55 4.74
N PRO A 253 4.08 13.65 5.97
CA PRO A 253 3.34 13.36 7.20
C PRO A 253 2.11 14.25 7.39
N LYS A 254 2.14 15.49 6.89
CA LYS A 254 1.03 16.43 7.08
C LYS A 254 -0.17 16.08 6.21
N LEU A 255 0.07 15.39 5.09
CA LEU A 255 -0.96 15.11 4.10
C LEU A 255 -1.46 13.67 4.17
N PHE A 256 -0.56 12.70 4.36
CA PHE A 256 -0.88 11.29 4.20
C PHE A 256 -1.05 10.54 5.52
N PHE A 257 -0.50 11.04 6.63
CA PHE A 257 -0.64 10.43 7.94
C PHE A 257 -0.65 11.48 9.06
N PRO A 258 -1.62 12.41 9.04
CA PRO A 258 -1.67 13.53 9.96
C PRO A 258 -2.06 13.13 11.40
N TYR A 259 -2.75 11.99 11.60
CA TYR A 259 -3.26 11.56 12.90
C TYR A 259 -4.13 12.64 13.59
N SER A 260 -5.10 13.15 12.83
CA SER A 260 -5.89 14.35 13.11
C SER A 260 -7.37 14.07 13.38
N SER A 261 -7.73 12.81 13.66
CA SER A 261 -9.10 12.39 13.88
C SER A 261 -9.64 12.70 15.28
N LYS A 262 -10.95 12.49 15.51
CA LYS A 262 -11.54 12.63 16.86
C LYS A 262 -10.99 11.58 17.82
N TYR A 263 -10.77 10.36 17.34
CA TYR A 263 -10.12 9.29 18.11
C TYR A 263 -8.72 9.74 18.56
N ASP A 264 -7.93 10.28 17.62
CA ASP A 264 -6.59 10.80 17.88
C ASP A 264 -6.58 11.94 18.91
N ALA A 265 -7.58 12.83 18.86
CA ALA A 265 -7.77 13.88 19.86
C ALA A 265 -8.18 13.32 21.23
N ALA A 266 -9.00 12.27 21.26
CA ALA A 266 -9.43 11.63 22.50
C ALA A 266 -8.28 10.89 23.20
N VAL A 267 -7.46 10.14 22.45
CA VAL A 267 -6.26 9.48 22.98
C VAL A 267 -5.26 10.50 23.57
N ARG A 268 -5.17 11.70 22.97
CA ARG A 268 -4.34 12.80 23.48
C ARG A 268 -4.98 13.61 24.61
N GLY A 269 -6.20 13.29 25.04
CA GLY A 269 -6.93 14.04 26.06
C GLY A 269 -7.41 15.44 25.63
N ILE A 270 -7.41 15.73 24.33
CA ILE A 270 -7.89 17.00 23.73
C ILE A 270 -9.42 16.98 23.61
N ALA A 271 -10.00 15.81 23.31
CA ALA A 271 -11.44 15.62 23.14
C ALA A 271 -11.95 14.44 23.98
N LYS A 272 -13.27 14.26 24.02
CA LYS A 272 -13.92 13.07 24.59
C LYS A 272 -14.77 12.40 23.53
N LEU A 273 -14.73 11.06 23.51
CA LEU A 273 -15.69 10.27 22.77
C LEU A 273 -17.04 10.31 23.50
N THR A 274 -18.13 10.23 22.72
CA THR A 274 -19.49 10.10 23.28
C THR A 274 -19.70 8.71 23.86
N ASP A 275 -20.75 8.53 24.67
CA ASP A 275 -21.08 7.21 25.21
C ASP A 275 -21.37 6.19 24.10
N GLN A 276 -21.93 6.63 22.97
CA GLN A 276 -22.18 5.81 21.79
C GLN A 276 -20.87 5.36 21.14
N GLU A 277 -19.96 6.30 20.85
CA GLU A 277 -18.65 6.01 20.27
C GLU A 277 -17.84 5.08 21.18
N MET A 278 -17.94 5.25 22.49
CA MET A 278 -17.30 4.37 23.47
C MET A 278 -17.93 2.96 23.53
N ARG A 279 -19.24 2.82 23.33
CA ARG A 279 -19.88 1.50 23.19
C ARG A 279 -19.39 0.82 21.91
N GLY A 280 -19.34 1.56 20.80
CA GLY A 280 -18.82 1.08 19.52
C GLY A 280 -17.38 0.58 19.63
N ALA A 281 -16.50 1.34 20.29
CA ALA A 281 -15.11 0.93 20.51
C ALA A 281 -15.00 -0.39 21.29
N ARG A 282 -15.86 -0.60 22.30
CA ARG A 282 -15.89 -1.86 23.06
C ARG A 282 -16.39 -3.04 22.23
N LEU A 283 -17.43 -2.82 21.40
CA LEU A 283 -17.95 -3.86 20.51
C LEU A 283 -16.95 -4.23 19.41
N PHE A 284 -16.17 -3.26 18.95
CA PHE A 284 -15.09 -3.44 17.98
C PHE A 284 -13.96 -4.33 18.52
N GLU A 285 -13.64 -4.21 19.82
CA GLU A 285 -12.60 -5.00 20.49
C GLU A 285 -13.09 -6.37 20.98
N ALA A 286 -14.37 -6.50 21.31
CA ALA A 286 -14.92 -7.70 21.93
C ALA A 286 -14.87 -8.93 21.01
N GLU A 287 -14.10 -9.94 21.42
CA GLU A 287 -13.84 -11.21 20.71
C GLU A 287 -15.12 -12.04 20.47
N ASP A 288 -16.11 -11.92 21.36
CA ASP A 288 -17.41 -12.60 21.28
C ASP A 288 -18.48 -11.78 20.54
N LYS A 289 -18.10 -10.62 20.00
CA LYS A 289 -18.97 -9.65 19.32
C LYS A 289 -18.43 -9.31 17.94
N GLY A 290 -17.88 -8.10 17.76
CA GLY A 290 -17.38 -7.66 16.46
C GLY A 290 -16.04 -8.31 16.09
N ASN A 291 -15.22 -8.66 17.09
CA ASN A 291 -13.85 -9.18 16.95
C ASN A 291 -12.99 -8.41 15.92
N CYS A 292 -13.34 -7.16 15.64
CA CYS A 292 -12.75 -6.39 14.54
C CYS A 292 -11.28 -6.09 14.83
N ALA A 293 -10.94 -5.91 16.11
CA ALA A 293 -9.58 -5.62 16.57
C ALA A 293 -8.60 -6.78 16.37
N SER A 294 -9.05 -8.01 16.07
CA SER A 294 -8.15 -9.13 15.74
C SER A 294 -7.28 -8.84 14.50
N CYS A 295 -7.90 -8.21 13.48
CA CYS A 295 -7.22 -7.77 12.25
C CYS A 295 -6.98 -6.26 12.25
N HIS A 296 -7.91 -5.46 12.78
CA HIS A 296 -7.84 -3.99 12.78
C HIS A 296 -7.39 -3.44 14.14
N ARG A 297 -6.16 -3.78 14.51
CA ARG A 297 -5.63 -3.63 15.87
C ARG A 297 -5.63 -2.18 16.39
N PHE A 298 -5.95 -2.06 17.68
CA PHE A 298 -5.57 -0.88 18.47
C PHE A 298 -4.06 -0.87 18.67
N ALA A 299 -3.48 0.31 18.93
CA ALA A 299 -2.06 0.39 19.22
C ALA A 299 -1.82 0.17 20.70
N VAL A 300 -0.59 -0.21 21.03
CA VAL A 300 -0.11 -0.21 22.40
C VAL A 300 -0.22 1.20 23.02
N PRO A 301 -0.39 1.30 24.35
CA PRO A 301 -0.50 2.60 25.03
C PRO A 301 0.64 3.55 24.67
N GLY A 302 0.29 4.77 24.26
CA GLY A 302 1.24 5.81 23.86
C GLY A 302 1.54 5.87 22.35
N GLN A 303 1.02 4.92 21.57
CA GLN A 303 1.06 4.96 20.11
C GLN A 303 -0.34 5.17 19.51
N LEU A 304 -0.39 5.59 18.24
CA LEU A 304 -1.64 5.75 17.52
C LEU A 304 -1.81 4.61 16.52
N PRO A 305 -2.91 3.84 16.59
CA PRO A 305 -3.15 2.73 15.68
C PRO A 305 -3.37 3.22 14.27
N ILE A 306 -2.95 2.41 13.31
CA ILE A 306 -3.42 2.53 11.93
C ILE A 306 -4.64 1.63 11.67
N PHE A 307 -5.13 0.88 12.66
CA PHE A 307 -6.28 -0.02 12.56
C PHE A 307 -6.13 -1.07 11.44
N ASN A 308 -5.00 -1.77 11.47
CA ASN A 308 -4.62 -2.80 10.51
C ASN A 308 -3.42 -3.58 11.06
N ASP A 309 -3.35 -4.88 10.77
CA ASP A 309 -2.24 -5.80 11.05
C ASP A 309 -1.35 -6.07 9.82
N PHE A 310 -1.70 -5.48 8.67
CA PHE A 310 -1.09 -5.66 7.36
C PHE A 310 -1.26 -7.05 6.74
N GLY A 311 -2.06 -7.93 7.36
CA GLY A 311 -2.33 -9.27 6.86
C GLY A 311 -3.13 -9.27 5.56
N LEU A 312 -3.06 -10.38 4.84
CA LEU A 312 -3.89 -10.66 3.67
C LEU A 312 -4.89 -11.76 4.01
N ILE A 313 -6.18 -11.50 3.76
CA ILE A 313 -7.26 -12.36 4.22
C ILE A 313 -8.33 -12.55 3.14
N ALA A 314 -8.90 -13.76 3.06
CA ALA A 314 -10.02 -14.07 2.18
C ALA A 314 -11.32 -13.94 2.95
N LEU A 315 -12.10 -12.91 2.64
CA LEU A 315 -13.37 -12.66 3.30
C LEU A 315 -14.58 -13.28 2.57
N GLY A 316 -14.37 -13.82 1.35
CA GLY A 316 -15.44 -14.43 0.55
C GLY A 316 -16.53 -13.43 0.17
N LEU A 317 -16.16 -12.24 -0.31
CA LEU A 317 -17.12 -11.19 -0.66
C LEU A 317 -18.09 -11.62 -1.76
N PRO A 318 -19.29 -11.01 -1.84
CA PRO A 318 -20.17 -11.23 -2.97
C PRO A 318 -19.58 -10.64 -4.26
N ARG A 319 -19.86 -11.31 -5.37
CA ARG A 319 -19.39 -10.90 -6.69
C ARG A 319 -20.03 -9.59 -7.12
N ASN A 320 -19.22 -8.64 -7.58
CA ASN A 320 -19.74 -7.36 -8.06
C ASN A 320 -20.08 -7.42 -9.57
N PRO A 321 -21.37 -7.40 -9.96
CA PRO A 321 -21.76 -7.41 -11.38
C PRO A 321 -21.47 -6.08 -12.09
N ALA A 322 -21.17 -4.99 -11.37
CA ALA A 322 -20.82 -3.69 -11.95
C ALA A 322 -19.42 -3.66 -12.56
N ILE A 323 -18.56 -4.64 -12.26
CA ILE A 323 -17.23 -4.76 -12.87
C ILE A 323 -17.35 -5.47 -14.23
N PRO A 324 -17.00 -4.83 -15.36
CA PRO A 324 -17.16 -5.45 -16.68
C PRO A 324 -16.41 -6.78 -16.85
N ALA A 325 -15.25 -6.95 -16.20
CA ALA A 325 -14.52 -8.22 -16.23
C ALA A 325 -15.33 -9.40 -15.67
N ASN A 326 -16.24 -9.13 -14.72
CA ASN A 326 -17.08 -10.15 -14.10
C ASN A 326 -18.20 -10.68 -15.01
N GLN A 327 -18.44 -10.04 -16.17
CA GLN A 327 -19.33 -10.58 -17.22
C GLN A 327 -18.80 -11.88 -17.82
N ASN A 328 -17.48 -12.09 -17.76
CA ASN A 328 -16.90 -13.41 -18.01
C ASN A 328 -17.05 -14.26 -16.74
N PRO A 329 -17.88 -15.33 -16.75
CA PRO A 329 -18.06 -16.18 -15.57
C PRO A 329 -16.81 -16.97 -15.18
N ALA A 330 -15.81 -17.07 -16.06
CA ALA A 330 -14.53 -17.71 -15.77
C ALA A 330 -13.48 -16.75 -15.17
N TYR A 331 -13.76 -15.45 -15.13
CA TYR A 331 -12.85 -14.48 -14.53
C TYR A 331 -13.07 -14.39 -13.02
N PHE A 332 -12.01 -14.57 -12.25
CA PHE A 332 -11.99 -14.29 -10.81
C PHE A 332 -10.78 -13.40 -10.51
N ASP A 333 -10.99 -12.42 -9.64
CA ASP A 333 -9.89 -11.72 -8.99
C ASP A 333 -9.55 -12.46 -7.70
N GLU A 334 -8.48 -13.24 -7.75
CA GLU A 334 -8.09 -14.13 -6.66
C GLU A 334 -7.03 -13.48 -5.75
N GLY A 335 -6.85 -12.16 -5.86
CA GLY A 335 -6.01 -11.37 -4.97
C GLY A 335 -4.54 -11.78 -5.05
N LEU A 336 -4.02 -12.29 -3.94
CA LEU A 336 -2.60 -12.64 -3.76
C LEU A 336 -2.10 -13.67 -4.79
N CYS A 337 -2.92 -14.65 -5.16
CA CYS A 337 -2.52 -15.66 -6.16
C CYS A 337 -2.75 -15.19 -7.63
N GLY A 338 -3.35 -14.02 -7.85
CA GLY A 338 -3.54 -13.44 -9.18
C GLY A 338 -4.95 -12.89 -9.42
N PRO A 339 -5.29 -12.54 -10.67
CA PRO A 339 -4.46 -12.59 -11.86
C PRO A 339 -3.53 -11.38 -12.01
N LEU A 340 -3.65 -10.34 -11.16
CA LEU A 340 -2.79 -9.14 -11.26
C LEU A 340 -1.38 -9.39 -10.69
N ARG A 341 -1.28 -10.15 -9.61
CA ARG A 341 -0.02 -10.70 -9.11
C ARG A 341 0.35 -11.97 -9.89
N LYS A 342 1.65 -12.20 -10.13
CA LYS A 342 2.13 -13.27 -11.05
C LYS A 342 3.15 -14.21 -10.42
N ASP A 343 3.83 -13.77 -9.38
CA ASP A 343 4.90 -14.48 -8.70
C ASP A 343 4.41 -15.53 -7.70
N LEU A 344 3.11 -15.55 -7.35
CA LEU A 344 2.50 -16.47 -6.40
C LEU A 344 1.30 -17.25 -6.99
N SER A 345 1.23 -17.38 -8.30
CA SER A 345 0.08 -18.03 -8.96
C SER A 345 0.00 -19.55 -8.77
N ASP A 346 1.06 -20.15 -8.28
CA ASP A 346 1.18 -21.58 -7.95
C ASP A 346 0.84 -21.91 -6.49
N HIS A 347 0.39 -20.92 -5.72
CA HIS A 347 -0.05 -21.04 -4.33
C HIS A 347 -1.59 -20.97 -4.22
N PRO A 348 -2.32 -22.08 -4.43
CA PRO A 348 -3.79 -22.09 -4.35
C PRO A 348 -4.31 -21.68 -2.96
N GLU A 349 -3.56 -21.92 -1.89
CA GLU A 349 -3.88 -21.50 -0.51
C GLU A 349 -3.93 -19.97 -0.34
N TYR A 350 -3.32 -19.21 -1.26
CA TYR A 350 -3.35 -17.75 -1.25
C TYR A 350 -4.49 -17.16 -2.09
N CYS A 351 -5.25 -17.99 -2.80
CA CYS A 351 -6.33 -17.50 -3.64
C CYS A 351 -7.49 -16.94 -2.82
N GLY A 352 -7.87 -15.71 -3.17
CA GLY A 352 -8.86 -14.91 -2.47
C GLY A 352 -8.30 -14.03 -1.35
N LEU A 353 -7.01 -14.13 -1.02
CA LEU A 353 -6.40 -13.27 0.00
C LEU A 353 -6.19 -11.85 -0.53
N PHE A 354 -6.73 -10.87 0.18
CA PHE A 354 -6.50 -9.45 -0.09
C PHE A 354 -6.02 -8.74 1.17
N ARG A 355 -5.14 -7.77 1.01
CA ARG A 355 -4.61 -6.99 2.11
C ARG A 355 -5.71 -6.21 2.82
N SER A 356 -5.75 -6.36 4.14
CA SER A 356 -6.59 -5.55 5.02
C SER A 356 -6.24 -4.06 4.83
N PRO A 357 -7.20 -3.17 4.54
CA PRO A 357 -6.94 -1.73 4.49
C PRO A 357 -6.96 -1.13 5.90
N THR A 358 -6.32 0.03 6.10
CA THR A 358 -6.55 0.83 7.31
C THR A 358 -8.03 1.25 7.40
N LEU A 359 -8.56 1.30 8.62
CA LEU A 359 -9.89 1.87 8.89
C LEU A 359 -9.87 3.39 9.12
N ARG A 360 -8.70 4.03 9.10
CA ARG A 360 -8.63 5.49 9.12
C ARG A 360 -9.31 6.06 7.89
N ASN A 361 -10.13 7.09 8.08
CA ASN A 361 -10.95 7.70 7.02
C ASN A 361 -11.95 6.74 6.36
N VAL A 362 -12.30 5.60 6.98
CA VAL A 362 -13.25 4.65 6.39
C VAL A 362 -14.65 5.26 6.19
N ALA A 363 -15.06 6.16 7.08
CA ALA A 363 -16.40 6.75 7.06
C ALA A 363 -16.64 7.78 5.95
N THR A 364 -15.59 8.26 5.27
CA THR A 364 -15.74 9.18 4.13
C THR A 364 -15.79 8.47 2.78
N ARG A 365 -15.55 7.15 2.77
CA ARG A 365 -15.59 6.33 1.56
C ARG A 365 -17.03 6.06 1.14
N LYS A 366 -17.23 5.97 -0.18
CA LYS A 366 -18.51 5.59 -0.80
C LYS A 366 -18.50 4.22 -1.48
N THR A 367 -17.34 3.55 -1.45
CA THR A 367 -17.10 2.27 -2.10
C THR A 367 -16.17 1.45 -1.21
N PHE A 368 -16.57 0.23 -0.89
CA PHE A 368 -15.91 -0.63 0.11
C PHE A 368 -15.41 -1.95 -0.46
N PHE A 369 -14.39 -2.51 0.18
CA PHE A 369 -13.63 -3.70 -0.24
C PHE A 369 -12.89 -3.56 -1.58
N HIS A 370 -12.22 -4.64 -2.00
CA HIS A 370 -11.38 -4.65 -3.20
C HIS A 370 -12.17 -4.57 -4.50
N ASN A 371 -13.41 -5.09 -4.53
CA ASN A 371 -14.27 -5.09 -5.72
C ASN A 371 -15.35 -3.99 -5.70
N GLY A 372 -15.43 -3.20 -4.62
CA GLY A 372 -16.37 -2.08 -4.54
C GLY A 372 -17.85 -2.47 -4.54
N VAL A 373 -18.19 -3.66 -4.05
CA VAL A 373 -19.57 -4.20 -4.08
C VAL A 373 -20.52 -3.51 -3.11
N PHE A 374 -20.01 -2.90 -2.03
CA PHE A 374 -20.81 -2.16 -1.07
C PHE A 374 -20.53 -0.67 -1.13
N HIS A 375 -21.56 0.11 -0.82
CA HIS A 375 -21.55 1.58 -0.93
C HIS A 375 -21.97 2.29 0.36
N ASP A 376 -22.19 1.54 1.44
CA ASP A 376 -22.57 2.08 2.74
C ASP A 376 -21.76 1.39 3.86
N LEU A 377 -21.19 2.19 4.78
CA LEU A 377 -20.35 1.66 5.85
C LEU A 377 -21.15 0.79 6.83
N ARG A 378 -22.41 1.15 7.09
CA ARG A 378 -23.26 0.37 7.98
C ARG A 378 -23.57 -1.01 7.38
N GLN A 379 -23.82 -1.07 6.06
CA GLN A 379 -23.96 -2.31 5.31
C GLN A 379 -22.71 -3.18 5.39
N VAL A 380 -21.51 -2.59 5.35
CA VAL A 380 -20.25 -3.34 5.53
C VAL A 380 -20.20 -4.02 6.90
N VAL A 381 -20.46 -3.27 7.98
CA VAL A 381 -20.46 -3.84 9.34
C VAL A 381 -21.54 -4.92 9.49
N GLU A 382 -22.72 -4.68 8.94
CA GLU A 382 -23.80 -5.68 8.93
C GLU A 382 -23.40 -6.93 8.16
N TRP A 383 -22.74 -6.79 7.01
CA TRP A 383 -22.24 -7.90 6.21
C TRP A 383 -21.30 -8.78 7.02
N TYR A 384 -20.32 -8.21 7.73
CA TYR A 384 -19.39 -8.99 8.57
C TYR A 384 -20.12 -9.92 9.56
N VAL A 385 -21.14 -9.40 10.26
CA VAL A 385 -21.82 -10.15 11.33
C VAL A 385 -22.99 -11.01 10.85
N THR A 386 -23.34 -10.91 9.56
CA THR A 386 -24.47 -11.67 8.97
C THR A 386 -24.10 -12.48 7.73
N ARG A 387 -22.84 -12.44 7.26
CA ARG A 387 -22.35 -13.16 6.08
C ARG A 387 -22.72 -14.65 6.12
N ASP A 388 -22.52 -15.27 7.29
CA ASP A 388 -22.70 -16.71 7.49
C ASP A 388 -24.07 -17.07 8.08
N THR A 389 -24.67 -16.19 8.89
CA THR A 389 -25.99 -16.41 9.51
C THR A 389 -27.16 -16.08 8.58
N ASN A 390 -26.96 -15.16 7.63
CA ASN A 390 -27.95 -14.71 6.65
C ASN A 390 -27.33 -14.62 5.24
N PRO A 391 -26.73 -15.69 4.71
CA PRO A 391 -26.04 -15.65 3.42
C PRO A 391 -26.96 -15.27 2.26
N GLU A 392 -28.26 -15.56 2.35
CA GLU A 392 -29.27 -15.18 1.36
C GLU A 392 -29.45 -13.67 1.18
N LYS A 393 -29.01 -12.86 2.15
CA LYS A 393 -29.00 -11.40 2.05
C LYS A 393 -27.88 -10.88 1.13
N TRP A 394 -26.81 -11.65 1.01
CA TRP A 394 -25.55 -11.16 0.43
C TRP A 394 -25.16 -11.86 -0.87
N TYR A 395 -25.53 -13.12 -1.03
CA TYR A 395 -25.14 -13.95 -2.16
C TYR A 395 -26.37 -14.38 -2.98
N PRO A 396 -26.21 -14.58 -4.30
CA PRO A 396 -27.31 -14.97 -5.15
C PRO A 396 -27.79 -16.39 -4.86
N ARG A 397 -29.08 -16.65 -5.13
CA ARG A 397 -29.65 -18.00 -5.08
C ARG A 397 -29.40 -18.73 -6.40
N LYS A 398 -28.91 -19.96 -6.31
CA LYS A 398 -28.73 -20.88 -7.45
C LYS A 398 -30.08 -21.41 -7.94
N ALA A 399 -30.06 -22.02 -9.13
CA ALA A 399 -31.24 -22.62 -9.74
C ALA A 399 -31.86 -23.77 -8.91
N ASP A 400 -31.05 -24.48 -8.12
CA ASP A 400 -31.48 -25.55 -7.22
C ASP A 400 -32.05 -25.02 -5.87
N GLY A 401 -32.13 -23.70 -5.70
CA GLY A 401 -32.61 -23.05 -4.49
C GLY A 401 -31.56 -22.87 -3.40
N THR A 402 -30.34 -23.39 -3.54
CA THR A 402 -29.24 -23.15 -2.59
C THR A 402 -28.62 -21.76 -2.76
N ILE A 403 -27.92 -21.25 -1.75
CA ILE A 403 -27.23 -19.96 -1.84
C ILE A 403 -25.82 -20.16 -2.42
N ALA A 404 -25.44 -19.37 -3.42
CA ALA A 404 -24.10 -19.35 -3.99
C ALA A 404 -23.14 -18.55 -3.11
N LYS A 405 -22.91 -19.04 -1.90
CA LYS A 405 -21.99 -18.40 -0.95
C LYS A 405 -20.57 -18.34 -1.52
N PHE A 406 -19.91 -17.20 -1.32
CA PHE A 406 -18.56 -16.92 -1.84
C PHE A 406 -18.48 -16.98 -3.38
N ASP A 407 -19.47 -16.40 -4.07
CA ASP A 407 -19.60 -16.43 -5.53
C ASP A 407 -18.54 -15.63 -6.29
N ASP A 408 -17.73 -14.82 -5.59
CA ASP A 408 -16.57 -14.14 -6.19
C ASP A 408 -15.25 -14.92 -6.03
N LEU A 409 -15.31 -16.20 -5.68
CA LEU A 409 -14.17 -17.11 -5.69
C LEU A 409 -14.51 -18.44 -6.38
N PRO A 410 -13.55 -19.06 -7.08
CA PRO A 410 -13.74 -20.40 -7.62
C PRO A 410 -14.13 -21.40 -6.51
N PRO A 411 -15.05 -22.36 -6.76
CA PRO A 411 -15.48 -23.31 -5.74
C PRO A 411 -14.36 -24.11 -5.05
N GLY A 412 -13.25 -24.33 -5.75
CA GLY A 412 -12.07 -25.02 -5.19
C GLY A 412 -11.27 -24.20 -4.18
N MET A 413 -11.53 -22.90 -4.04
CA MET A 413 -10.78 -21.97 -3.17
C MET A 413 -11.59 -21.53 -1.95
N HIS A 414 -12.78 -22.09 -1.73
CA HIS A 414 -13.65 -21.72 -0.60
C HIS A 414 -13.05 -22.11 0.76
N GLU A 415 -12.11 -23.05 0.80
CA GLU A 415 -11.38 -23.44 2.02
C GLU A 415 -10.44 -22.36 2.54
N ASN A 416 -10.03 -21.42 1.68
CA ASN A 416 -9.19 -20.30 2.08
C ASN A 416 -9.97 -19.20 2.81
N VAL A 417 -11.30 -19.21 2.70
CA VAL A 417 -12.15 -18.14 3.27
C VAL A 417 -12.10 -18.19 4.79
N ASN A 418 -11.78 -17.05 5.41
CA ASN A 418 -11.71 -16.92 6.86
C ASN A 418 -13.08 -17.21 7.51
N MET A 419 -13.03 -18.03 8.54
CA MET A 419 -14.18 -18.45 9.35
C MET A 419 -14.04 -18.06 10.83
N ASP A 420 -12.97 -17.37 11.22
CA ASP A 420 -12.79 -16.83 12.57
C ASP A 420 -13.86 -15.79 12.91
N PRO A 421 -14.21 -15.59 14.20
CA PRO A 421 -15.23 -14.63 14.61
C PRO A 421 -15.03 -13.24 13.97
N PRO A 422 -16.11 -12.56 13.55
CA PRO A 422 -17.52 -12.87 13.80
C PRO A 422 -18.14 -13.86 12.81
N PHE A 423 -17.34 -14.52 11.97
CA PHE A 423 -17.78 -15.53 11.03
C PHE A 423 -18.00 -16.90 11.69
N GLY A 424 -18.36 -17.91 10.89
CA GLY A 424 -18.47 -19.30 11.36
C GLY A 424 -19.85 -19.72 11.89
N GLY A 425 -20.78 -18.76 12.05
CA GLY A 425 -22.18 -19.05 12.40
C GLY A 425 -22.92 -19.87 11.34
N LYS A 426 -24.00 -20.55 11.72
CA LYS A 426 -24.85 -21.30 10.79
C LYS A 426 -25.99 -20.42 10.28
N PRO A 427 -26.51 -20.67 9.06
CA PRO A 427 -27.70 -19.98 8.57
C PRO A 427 -28.86 -20.06 9.58
N GLY A 428 -29.43 -18.92 9.95
CA GLY A 428 -30.50 -18.78 10.95
C GLY A 428 -30.03 -18.54 12.39
N ASP A 429 -28.74 -18.63 12.68
CA ASP A 429 -28.20 -18.24 13.98
C ASP A 429 -28.36 -16.73 14.24
N LYS A 430 -28.27 -16.33 15.51
CA LYS A 430 -28.28 -14.91 15.87
C LYS A 430 -26.96 -14.25 15.44
N PRO A 431 -27.00 -13.11 14.73
CA PRO A 431 -25.80 -12.33 14.42
C PRO A 431 -25.06 -11.89 15.69
N ALA A 432 -23.74 -11.71 15.57
CA ALA A 432 -22.89 -11.31 16.70
C ALA A 432 -23.23 -9.91 17.24
N LEU A 433 -23.69 -9.01 16.38
CA LEU A 433 -24.13 -7.65 16.72
C LEU A 433 -25.62 -7.46 16.39
N THR A 434 -26.36 -6.78 17.28
CA THR A 434 -27.70 -6.26 16.96
C THR A 434 -27.63 -5.05 16.02
N PRO A 435 -28.75 -4.63 15.40
CA PRO A 435 -28.78 -3.41 14.60
C PRO A 435 -28.28 -2.16 15.34
N GLU A 436 -28.62 -2.01 16.62
CA GLU A 436 -28.18 -0.87 17.45
C GLU A 436 -26.67 -0.98 17.77
N GLU A 437 -26.16 -2.19 18.01
CA GLU A 437 -24.73 -2.43 18.20
C GLU A 437 -23.94 -2.14 16.92
N ILE A 438 -24.49 -2.44 15.74
CA ILE A 438 -23.91 -2.04 14.45
C ILE A 438 -23.82 -0.51 14.36
N ASP A 439 -24.88 0.21 14.75
CA ASP A 439 -24.88 1.68 14.74
C ASP A 439 -23.85 2.26 15.71
N ASP A 440 -23.67 1.64 16.88
CA ASP A 440 -22.63 2.01 17.84
C ASP A 440 -21.22 1.81 17.23
N VAL A 441 -20.95 0.68 16.56
CA VAL A 441 -19.67 0.43 15.87
C VAL A 441 -19.44 1.43 14.75
N VAL A 442 -20.45 1.75 13.95
CA VAL A 442 -20.36 2.77 12.90
C VAL A 442 -20.05 4.14 13.51
N ALA A 443 -20.67 4.50 14.64
CA ALA A 443 -20.37 5.74 15.34
C ALA A 443 -18.90 5.79 15.79
N PHE A 444 -18.33 4.68 16.27
CA PHE A 444 -16.91 4.59 16.56
C PHE A 444 -16.04 4.76 15.31
N LEU A 445 -16.34 4.07 14.20
CA LEU A 445 -15.57 4.19 12.96
C LEU A 445 -15.55 5.61 12.39
N ASN A 446 -16.64 6.38 12.59
CA ASN A 446 -16.69 7.81 12.23
C ASN A 446 -15.65 8.65 12.98
N THR A 447 -15.22 8.22 14.17
CA THR A 447 -14.22 8.95 14.96
C THR A 447 -12.81 8.85 14.36
N LEU A 448 -12.60 7.94 13.41
CA LEU A 448 -11.32 7.67 12.74
C LEU A 448 -11.07 8.56 11.51
N THR A 449 -11.96 9.53 11.26
CA THR A 449 -11.86 10.48 10.15
C THR A 449 -10.97 11.67 10.50
N ASP A 450 -9.93 11.89 9.71
CA ASP A 450 -9.01 13.03 9.79
C ASP A 450 -9.67 14.37 9.49
N GLY A 451 -9.10 15.44 10.05
CA GLY A 451 -9.60 16.81 9.92
C GLY A 451 -10.41 17.29 11.12
N TYR A 452 -10.43 16.55 12.23
CA TYR A 452 -11.12 16.95 13.46
C TYR A 452 -10.42 18.10 14.19
N TYR A 453 -9.09 18.07 14.22
CA TYR A 453 -8.24 19.10 14.84
C TYR A 453 -6.94 19.27 14.06
N ASP A 454 -6.24 20.38 14.25
CA ASP A 454 -4.89 20.57 13.71
C ASP A 454 -3.85 20.02 14.71
N PRO A 455 -3.09 18.96 14.38
CA PRO A 455 -2.02 18.44 15.24
C PRO A 455 -0.91 19.46 15.53
N ALA A 456 -0.70 20.44 14.65
CA ALA A 456 0.27 21.52 14.85
C ALA A 456 -0.28 22.62 15.79
N GLN A 457 -1.61 22.71 15.96
CA GLN A 457 -2.28 23.68 16.83
C GLN A 457 -3.35 22.98 17.70
N PRO A 458 -2.95 22.20 18.72
CA PRO A 458 -3.83 21.26 19.41
C PRO A 458 -4.85 21.90 20.38
N ARG A 459 -5.19 23.18 20.22
CA ARG A 459 -6.00 23.95 21.19
C ARG A 459 -7.44 24.24 20.75
N ALA A 460 -7.84 23.92 19.52
CA ALA A 460 -9.23 24.05 19.10
C ALA A 460 -9.60 22.96 18.07
N PRO A 461 -10.80 22.36 18.16
CA PRO A 461 -11.38 21.64 17.03
C PRO A 461 -11.40 22.57 15.83
N VAL A 462 -11.00 22.08 14.66
CA VAL A 462 -11.28 22.82 13.42
C VAL A 462 -12.80 22.82 13.27
N ALA A 463 -13.41 23.96 12.93
CA ALA A 463 -14.86 24.05 12.75
C ALA A 463 -15.32 22.86 11.90
N ALA A 464 -16.19 22.03 12.47
CA ALA A 464 -16.49 20.70 11.93
C ALA A 464 -16.84 20.79 10.44
N ALA A 465 -16.15 19.99 9.61
CA ALA A 465 -16.71 19.61 8.32
C ALA A 465 -18.10 19.01 8.60
N PRO A 466 -19.14 19.37 7.83
CA PRO A 466 -20.49 18.89 8.10
C PRO A 466 -20.46 17.37 8.17
N ALA A 467 -20.95 16.84 9.29
CA ALA A 467 -21.18 15.40 9.44
C ALA A 467 -21.86 14.92 8.16
N ALA A 468 -21.30 13.89 7.53
CA ALA A 468 -21.98 13.23 6.42
C ALA A 468 -23.38 12.90 6.92
N GLN A 469 -24.37 13.61 6.37
CA GLN A 469 -25.76 13.43 6.75
C GLN A 469 -26.08 11.96 6.49
N ALA A 470 -26.50 11.26 7.54
CA ALA A 470 -27.09 9.94 7.40
C ALA A 470 -28.13 10.02 6.27
N GLN A 471 -27.90 9.27 5.20
CA GLN A 471 -28.86 9.23 4.10
C GLN A 471 -30.20 8.74 4.69
N PRO A 472 -31.33 9.43 4.42
CA PRO A 472 -32.63 8.89 4.77
C PRO A 472 -32.80 7.58 3.99
N GLY A 473 -33.18 6.52 4.70
CA GLY A 473 -33.36 5.19 4.13
C GLY A 473 -34.17 5.23 2.84
N SER A 474 -33.63 4.59 1.80
CA SER A 474 -34.36 4.24 0.60
C SER A 474 -35.61 3.47 1.02
N GLN A 475 -36.77 4.09 0.85
CA GLN A 475 -38.03 3.39 0.84
C GLN A 475 -38.08 2.52 -0.40
N ALA A 476 -38.50 1.27 -0.20
CA ALA A 476 -38.71 0.28 -1.23
C ALA A 476 -39.75 0.75 -2.26
N HIS A 477 -39.43 0.53 -3.54
CA HIS A 477 -40.40 0.27 -4.59
C HIS A 477 -39.85 -0.80 -5.53
#